data_AF-A0A944C6V5-F1
#
_entry.id   AF-A0A944C6V5-F1
#
_cell.length_a   1.000
_cell.length_b   1.000
_cell.length_c   1.000
_cell.angle_alpha   90.00
_cell.angle_beta   90.00
_cell.angle_gamma   90.00
#
_symmetry.space_group_name_H-M   'P 1'
#
loop_
_entity.id
_entity.type
_entity.pdbx_description
1 polymer ?
#
loop_
_entity_poly.entity_id
_entity_poly.type
_entity_poly.pdbx_seq_one_letter_code
_entity_poly.pdbx_strand_id
1 'polypeptide(L)'
;ETSAVGNLRVSFLDKDENGSWKAAYELPAAGTEIESVAFSKLGSDKEKILISYTVLGSSDKIMSVIDYENGIATQLGSVGYSSYLLLDSVGSGEYLACFNRDVAKKDANMSVYAVNDKKQFGMAMPMVSFGSAVAEIDGITVGNALILGKKTPCIAIDYLSSENLYGTGVLYYSGNAFVNADTIVRLGSDTLYTRRTNAYTPKLKARDIDGDDVLDIPVTVTLPGYENLTFPEQLSAVNWFRQDCDEITAVCYTFVDPQKNYILTFPGRWVGMVTATVNATEDTVTFWKYEGDVKKSEYALLTIKTELKGDTSQSSFGAEDALRDGFKVFSDDSEKTVYYKSIMYEGLSLTDDEIAASLRVRPEGYED
;
A
#
# COMPACT_ATOMS: atom_id res chain seq x y z
N GLU A 1 -2.48 38.46 -4.25
CA GLU A 1 -3.49 37.39 -4.13
C GLU A 1 -4.08 37.47 -2.73
N THR A 2 -5.40 37.53 -2.62
CA THR A 2 -6.13 37.68 -1.36
C THR A 2 -6.16 36.33 -0.65
N SER A 3 -5.27 36.14 0.31
CA SER A 3 -5.28 34.96 1.20
C SER A 3 -6.60 34.93 1.95
N ALA A 4 -7.38 33.86 1.81
CA ALA A 4 -8.50 33.60 2.69
C ALA A 4 -7.93 33.36 4.10
N VAL A 5 -7.92 34.39 4.94
CA VAL A 5 -7.55 34.27 6.35
C VAL A 5 -8.69 33.51 7.02
N GLY A 6 -8.50 32.21 7.25
CA GLY A 6 -9.39 31.45 8.12
C GLY A 6 -9.40 32.07 9.52
N ASN A 7 -10.57 32.12 10.17
CA ASN A 7 -10.72 32.63 11.55
C ASN A 7 -10.09 31.71 12.62
N LEU A 8 -9.38 30.66 12.21
CA LEU A 8 -8.80 29.67 13.10
C LEU A 8 -7.53 30.20 13.76
N ARG A 9 -7.43 29.98 15.06
CA ARG A 9 -6.29 30.36 15.91
C ARG A 9 -5.77 29.12 16.64
N VAL A 10 -4.46 29.06 16.80
CA VAL A 10 -3.80 28.04 17.63
C VAL A 10 -3.30 28.72 18.90
N SER A 11 -3.74 28.22 20.05
CA SER A 11 -3.40 28.74 21.37
C SER A 11 -2.44 27.76 22.04
N PHE A 12 -1.24 28.23 22.43
CA PHE A 12 -0.20 27.43 23.10
C PHE A 12 -0.33 27.64 24.60
N LEU A 13 -0.49 26.56 25.34
CA LEU A 13 -0.74 26.61 26.78
C LEU A 13 0.52 26.20 27.56
N ASP A 14 0.83 26.96 28.61
CA ASP A 14 1.85 26.61 29.61
C ASP A 14 1.22 26.58 31.01
N LYS A 15 1.85 25.86 31.94
CA LYS A 15 1.51 25.94 33.35
C LYS A 15 2.18 27.16 33.99
N ASP A 16 1.42 27.91 34.77
CA ASP A 16 1.96 28.96 35.63
C ASP A 16 2.69 28.39 36.87
N GLU A 17 3.21 29.27 37.72
CA GLU A 17 3.93 28.91 38.94
C GLU A 17 3.07 28.10 39.93
N ASN A 18 1.74 28.18 39.82
CA ASN A 18 0.78 27.45 40.64
C ASN A 18 0.31 26.14 39.97
N GLY A 19 0.85 25.81 38.79
CA GLY A 19 0.47 24.62 38.02
C GLY A 19 -0.81 24.76 37.18
N SER A 20 -1.40 25.97 37.10
CA SER A 20 -2.61 26.23 36.32
C SER A 20 -2.28 26.52 34.86
N TRP A 21 -3.05 25.95 33.93
CA TRP A 21 -2.87 26.20 32.51
C TRP A 21 -3.28 27.63 32.13
N LYS A 22 -2.43 28.32 31.37
CA LYS A 22 -2.70 29.62 30.77
C LYS A 22 -2.29 29.64 29.31
N ALA A 23 -3.00 30.41 28.49
CA ALA A 23 -2.57 30.70 27.13
C ALA A 23 -1.30 31.57 27.18
N ALA A 24 -0.19 31.02 26.73
CA ALA A 24 1.12 31.67 26.69
C ALA A 24 1.34 32.43 25.37
N TYR A 25 0.83 31.89 24.26
CA TYR A 25 0.97 32.49 22.94
C TYR A 25 -0.16 32.08 22.02
N GLU A 26 -0.46 32.90 21.01
CA GLU A 26 -1.42 32.55 19.95
C GLU A 26 -0.86 32.84 18.56
N LEU A 27 -1.08 31.93 17.61
CA LEU A 27 -0.75 32.11 16.20
C LEU A 27 -2.02 32.00 15.33
N PRO A 28 -2.10 32.78 14.23
CA PRO A 28 -3.06 32.47 13.17
C PRO A 28 -2.74 31.10 12.56
N ALA A 29 -3.78 30.29 12.32
CA ALA A 29 -3.61 29.03 11.62
C ALA A 29 -3.31 29.27 10.13
N ALA A 30 -2.55 28.34 9.51
CA ALA A 30 -2.22 28.40 8.09
C ALA A 30 -3.30 27.81 7.17
N GLY A 31 -4.29 27.10 7.75
CA GLY A 31 -5.42 26.53 7.02
C GLY A 31 -6.74 26.73 7.75
N THR A 32 -7.76 25.99 7.32
CA THR A 32 -9.14 26.16 7.79
C THR A 32 -9.51 25.22 8.93
N GLU A 33 -8.85 24.06 9.05
CA GLU A 33 -9.02 23.11 10.16
C GLU A 33 -7.67 22.49 10.52
N ILE A 34 -7.49 22.07 11.78
CA ILE A 34 -6.33 21.29 12.21
C ILE A 34 -6.64 19.82 11.94
N GLU A 35 -5.80 19.16 11.18
CA GLU A 35 -5.88 17.71 10.96
C GLU A 35 -5.09 16.96 12.03
N SER A 36 -3.86 17.39 12.33
CA SER A 36 -3.00 16.72 13.31
C SER A 36 -1.96 17.66 13.89
N VAL A 37 -1.43 17.26 15.06
CA VAL A 37 -0.27 17.89 15.70
C VAL A 37 0.74 16.79 16.00
N ALA A 38 1.98 16.99 15.60
CA ALA A 38 3.08 16.07 15.85
C ALA A 38 4.29 16.82 16.42
N PHE A 39 5.23 16.07 16.99
CA PHE A 39 6.48 16.60 17.55
C PHE A 39 7.64 15.84 16.92
N SER A 40 8.65 16.56 16.47
CA SER A 40 9.91 15.98 15.97
C SER A 40 11.03 17.00 16.11
N LYS A 41 12.24 16.53 16.32
CA LYS A 41 13.45 17.35 16.33
C LYS A 41 13.78 17.96 14.98
N LEU A 42 13.38 17.32 13.89
CA LEU A 42 13.64 17.75 12.51
C LEU A 42 15.12 18.14 12.29
N GLY A 43 16.04 17.31 12.77
CA GLY A 43 17.49 17.55 12.65
C GLY A 43 18.08 18.57 13.62
N SER A 44 17.28 19.12 14.54
CA SER A 44 17.75 20.02 15.61
C SER A 44 17.84 19.34 16.97
N ASP A 45 18.45 19.98 17.96
CA ASP A 45 18.59 19.38 19.32
C ASP A 45 17.28 19.39 20.12
N LYS A 46 16.32 20.23 19.74
CA LYS A 46 15.05 20.43 20.46
C LYS A 46 13.87 20.10 19.56
N GLU A 47 12.83 19.54 20.16
CA GLU A 47 11.59 19.27 19.44
C GLU A 47 11.00 20.55 18.81
N LYS A 48 10.32 20.34 17.70
CA LYS A 48 9.51 21.31 16.98
C LYS A 48 8.08 20.80 16.99
N ILE A 49 7.13 21.71 16.98
CA ILE A 49 5.70 21.40 16.89
C ILE A 49 5.31 21.50 15.42
N LEU A 50 4.84 20.40 14.86
CA LEU A 50 4.34 20.32 13.51
C LEU A 50 2.82 20.36 13.56
N ILE A 51 2.22 21.34 12.89
CA ILE A 51 0.75 21.48 12.85
C ILE A 51 0.30 21.35 11.41
N SER A 52 -0.50 20.31 11.18
CA SER A 52 -1.06 19.90 9.90
C SER A 52 -2.44 20.52 9.73
N TYR A 53 -2.67 21.20 8.61
CA TYR A 53 -3.92 21.88 8.33
C TYR A 53 -4.54 21.43 7.00
N THR A 54 -5.87 21.29 6.98
CA THR A 54 -6.63 21.25 5.73
C THR A 54 -6.87 22.66 5.21
N VAL A 55 -7.03 22.79 3.89
CA VAL A 55 -7.33 24.06 3.24
C VAL A 55 -8.61 23.90 2.44
N LEU A 56 -9.61 24.74 2.71
CA LEU A 56 -10.91 24.68 2.06
C LEU A 56 -10.78 24.72 0.52
N GLY A 57 -11.33 23.70 -0.15
CA GLY A 57 -11.32 23.60 -1.61
C GLY A 57 -10.00 23.11 -2.21
N SER A 58 -9.04 22.67 -1.40
CA SER A 58 -7.77 22.09 -1.83
C SER A 58 -7.65 20.65 -1.34
N SER A 59 -7.13 19.77 -2.21
CA SER A 59 -6.66 18.44 -1.79
C SER A 59 -5.31 18.49 -1.10
N ASP A 60 -4.49 19.50 -1.43
CA ASP A 60 -3.21 19.72 -0.77
C ASP A 60 -3.42 20.41 0.57
N LYS A 61 -2.57 20.03 1.52
CA LYS A 61 -2.57 20.44 2.91
C LYS A 61 -1.34 21.28 3.21
N ILE A 62 -1.34 21.95 4.35
CA ILE A 62 -0.22 22.80 4.78
C ILE A 62 0.26 22.35 6.15
N MET A 63 1.57 22.22 6.30
CA MET A 63 2.23 21.97 7.58
C MET A 63 2.92 23.26 8.03
N SER A 64 2.64 23.73 9.25
CA SER A 64 3.48 24.75 9.91
C SER A 64 4.47 24.07 10.84
N VAL A 65 5.72 24.54 10.83
CA VAL A 65 6.77 24.11 11.77
C VAL A 65 7.02 25.23 12.77
N ILE A 66 6.75 24.95 14.04
CA ILE A 66 6.80 25.91 15.13
C ILE A 66 7.92 25.55 16.09
N ASP A 67 8.75 26.54 16.41
CA ASP A 67 9.66 26.51 17.56
C ASP A 67 8.95 27.13 18.76
N TYR A 68 8.84 26.40 19.86
CA TYR A 68 8.22 26.87 21.08
C TYR A 68 9.27 26.96 22.19
N GLU A 69 9.63 28.17 22.58
CA GLU A 69 10.64 28.40 23.61
C GLU A 69 10.20 29.51 24.55
N ASN A 70 10.30 29.26 25.86
CA ASN A 70 10.03 30.23 26.92
C ASN A 70 8.67 30.93 26.78
N GLY A 71 7.63 30.15 26.46
CA GLY A 71 6.26 30.66 26.30
C GLY A 71 5.99 31.35 24.96
N ILE A 72 6.95 31.41 24.03
CA ILE A 72 6.82 32.08 22.74
C ILE A 72 6.81 31.05 21.60
N ALA A 73 5.73 31.04 20.82
CA ALA A 73 5.61 30.23 19.61
C ALA A 73 6.08 31.03 18.38
N THR A 74 7.11 30.53 17.71
CA THR A 74 7.66 31.13 16.49
C THR A 74 7.47 30.16 15.32
N GLN A 75 6.70 30.56 14.30
CA GLN A 75 6.61 29.79 13.07
C GLN A 75 7.90 29.94 12.25
N LEU A 76 8.66 28.85 12.14
CA LEU A 76 9.92 28.80 11.38
C LEU A 76 9.67 28.75 9.88
N GLY A 77 8.54 28.20 9.46
CA GLY A 77 8.12 28.10 8.07
C GLY A 77 6.89 27.24 7.90
N SER A 78 6.48 27.06 6.64
CA SER A 78 5.39 26.17 6.26
C SER A 78 5.69 25.46 4.95
N VAL A 79 5.11 24.28 4.75
CA VAL A 79 5.26 23.48 3.52
C VAL A 79 3.93 22.87 3.10
N GLY A 80 3.66 22.89 1.80
CA GLY A 80 2.52 22.19 1.20
C GLY A 80 2.82 20.71 0.97
N TYR A 81 1.84 19.84 1.19
CA TYR A 81 1.98 18.40 0.96
C TYR A 81 0.64 17.76 0.58
N SER A 82 0.70 16.70 -0.22
CA SER A 82 -0.43 15.78 -0.41
C SER A 82 -0.39 14.64 0.62
N SER A 83 0.80 14.18 0.98
CA SER A 83 1.03 13.23 2.10
C SER A 83 2.39 13.50 2.76
N TYR A 84 2.60 13.06 3.99
CA TYR A 84 3.88 13.24 4.69
C TYR A 84 4.28 12.03 5.53
N LEU A 85 5.58 11.92 5.81
CA LEU A 85 6.16 11.01 6.80
C LEU A 85 7.11 11.77 7.72
N LEU A 86 7.12 11.41 8.99
CA LEU A 86 8.23 11.71 9.89
C LEU A 86 9.23 10.57 9.77
N LEU A 87 10.45 10.91 9.34
CA LEU A 87 11.52 9.97 9.11
C LEU A 87 12.42 9.94 10.34
N ASP A 88 12.33 8.87 11.10
CA ASP A 88 13.18 8.63 12.25
C ASP A 88 14.44 7.87 11.81
N SER A 89 15.62 8.34 12.24
CA SER A 89 16.90 7.65 12.03
C SER A 89 17.38 7.52 10.58
N VAL A 90 17.08 8.50 9.71
CA VAL A 90 17.69 8.56 8.37
C VAL A 90 19.04 9.26 8.47
N GLY A 91 20.13 8.52 8.28
CA GLY A 91 21.47 9.05 8.50
C GLY A 91 21.72 9.33 9.98
N SER A 92 21.70 10.61 10.39
CA SER A 92 21.99 11.02 11.78
C SER A 92 20.85 11.75 12.50
N GLY A 93 19.68 11.93 11.87
CA GLY A 93 18.63 12.76 12.43
C GLY A 93 17.21 12.37 12.04
N GLU A 94 16.27 13.16 12.56
CA GLU A 94 14.84 13.10 12.22
C GLU A 94 14.53 14.11 11.11
N TYR A 95 13.65 13.77 10.18
CA TYR A 95 13.30 14.64 9.06
C TYR A 95 11.80 14.62 8.75
N LEU A 96 11.30 15.67 8.10
CA LEU A 96 9.97 15.70 7.53
C LEU A 96 10.07 15.41 6.03
N ALA A 97 9.52 14.28 5.57
CA ALA A 97 9.35 14.00 4.15
C ALA A 97 7.93 14.38 3.70
N CYS A 98 7.83 15.25 2.71
CA CYS A 98 6.57 15.64 2.09
C CYS A 98 6.50 15.09 0.66
N PHE A 99 5.38 14.47 0.33
CA PHE A 99 5.09 13.89 -0.96
C PHE A 99 4.08 14.78 -1.67
N ASN A 100 4.43 15.19 -2.88
CA ASN A 100 3.67 16.14 -3.67
C ASN A 100 3.52 15.66 -5.10
N ARG A 101 2.44 16.10 -5.74
CA ARG A 101 2.21 15.92 -7.17
C ARG A 101 2.46 17.24 -7.89
N ASP A 102 3.16 17.19 -9.01
CA ASP A 102 3.17 18.29 -9.97
C ASP A 102 2.11 17.99 -11.03
N VAL A 103 0.95 18.64 -10.85
CA VAL A 103 -0.22 18.44 -11.71
C VAL A 103 0.06 18.81 -13.16
N ALA A 104 0.96 19.77 -13.41
CA ALA A 104 1.27 20.25 -14.75
C ALA A 104 2.13 19.25 -15.53
N LYS A 105 3.09 18.63 -14.86
CA LYS A 105 4.01 17.67 -15.47
C LYS A 105 3.58 16.20 -15.29
N LYS A 106 2.55 15.95 -14.48
CA LYS A 106 2.05 14.60 -14.11
C LYS A 106 3.17 13.72 -13.53
N ASP A 107 4.05 14.30 -12.76
CA ASP A 107 5.08 13.63 -11.99
C ASP A 107 4.84 13.88 -10.50
N ALA A 108 5.47 13.06 -9.67
CA ALA A 108 5.41 13.22 -8.22
C ALA A 108 6.81 13.24 -7.65
N ASN A 109 6.96 13.88 -6.50
CA ASN A 109 8.23 14.06 -5.85
C ASN A 109 8.11 13.98 -4.34
N MET A 110 9.22 13.59 -3.72
CA MET A 110 9.44 13.66 -2.30
C MET A 110 10.47 14.76 -2.02
N SER A 111 10.11 15.66 -1.11
CA SER A 111 10.99 16.71 -0.59
C SER A 111 11.22 16.46 0.90
N VAL A 112 12.48 16.56 1.34
CA VAL A 112 12.87 16.29 2.73
C VAL A 112 13.30 17.58 3.40
N TYR A 113 12.75 17.87 4.57
CA TYR A 113 12.93 19.10 5.32
C TYR A 113 13.51 18.87 6.71
N ALA A 114 14.27 19.85 7.19
CA ALA A 114 14.81 19.92 8.54
C ALA A 114 14.85 21.38 9.03
N VAL A 115 15.20 21.55 10.30
CA VAL A 115 15.55 22.83 10.91
C VAL A 115 17.06 22.83 11.17
N ASN A 116 17.77 23.79 10.58
CA ASN A 116 19.21 23.93 10.80
C ASN A 116 19.54 24.60 12.15
N ASP A 117 20.82 24.65 12.52
CA ASP A 117 21.31 25.26 13.77
C ASP A 117 20.95 26.75 13.93
N LYS A 118 20.61 27.43 12.83
CA LYS A 118 20.16 28.83 12.83
C LYS A 118 18.64 28.95 12.95
N LYS A 119 17.95 27.88 13.33
CA LYS A 119 16.48 27.76 13.42
C LYS A 119 15.77 28.07 12.10
N GLN A 120 16.39 27.76 10.97
CA GLN A 120 15.75 27.95 9.66
C GLN A 120 15.20 26.62 9.18
N PHE A 121 13.89 26.60 8.92
CA PHE A 121 13.22 25.48 8.28
C PHE A 121 13.43 25.53 6.76
N GLY A 122 13.84 24.41 6.17
CA GLY A 122 14.09 24.34 4.74
C GLY A 122 14.43 22.93 4.25
N MET A 123 14.60 22.79 2.93
CA MET A 123 15.01 21.51 2.33
C MET A 123 16.37 21.08 2.88
N ALA A 124 16.44 19.85 3.37
CA ALA A 124 17.63 19.22 3.92
C ALA A 124 18.35 18.35 2.88
N MET A 125 17.63 17.85 1.88
CA MET A 125 18.16 16.96 0.84
C MET A 125 17.62 17.38 -0.54
N PRO A 126 18.29 17.00 -1.64
CA PRO A 126 17.74 17.15 -2.98
C PRO A 126 16.37 16.49 -3.11
N MET A 127 15.47 17.13 -3.85
CA MET A 127 14.18 16.55 -4.21
C MET A 127 14.40 15.31 -5.07
N VAL A 128 13.62 14.27 -4.82
CA VAL A 128 13.62 13.04 -5.62
C VAL A 128 12.25 12.83 -6.26
N SER A 129 12.24 12.69 -7.58
CA SER A 129 11.03 12.31 -8.32
C SER A 129 10.77 10.82 -8.16
N PHE A 130 9.50 10.44 -8.05
CA PHE A 130 9.07 9.05 -8.06
C PHE A 130 7.89 8.89 -9.01
N GLY A 131 7.92 7.78 -9.74
CA GLY A 131 6.89 7.44 -10.71
C GLY A 131 6.80 8.38 -11.91
N SER A 132 5.95 7.99 -12.85
CA SER A 132 5.64 8.73 -14.07
C SER A 132 4.12 8.77 -14.26
N ALA A 133 3.59 9.88 -14.76
CA ALA A 133 2.16 10.08 -14.96
C ALA A 133 1.32 10.00 -13.67
N VAL A 134 1.86 10.41 -12.51
CA VAL A 134 1.20 10.26 -11.21
C VAL A 134 -0.06 11.13 -11.09
N ALA A 135 -1.21 10.48 -11.15
CA ALA A 135 -2.54 11.06 -11.01
C ALA A 135 -3.05 11.07 -9.57
N GLU A 136 -2.55 10.20 -8.69
CA GLU A 136 -2.88 10.19 -7.26
C GLU A 136 -1.80 9.43 -6.48
N ILE A 137 -1.48 9.86 -5.27
CA ILE A 137 -0.67 9.06 -4.34
C ILE A 137 -1.65 8.23 -3.53
N ASP A 138 -1.50 6.92 -3.60
CA ASP A 138 -2.45 5.96 -3.05
C ASP A 138 -2.01 5.36 -1.70
N GLY A 139 -0.72 5.11 -1.56
CA GLY A 139 -0.17 4.50 -0.36
C GLY A 139 1.29 4.83 -0.19
N ILE A 140 1.70 4.97 1.07
CA ILE A 140 3.10 5.13 1.44
C ILE A 140 3.38 4.10 2.53
N THR A 141 4.30 3.18 2.23
CA THR A 141 4.70 2.10 3.12
C THR A 141 6.17 2.25 3.44
N VAL A 142 6.52 2.29 4.72
CA VAL A 142 7.90 2.23 5.20
C VAL A 142 8.23 0.78 5.53
N GLY A 143 9.38 0.30 5.06
CA GLY A 143 9.85 -1.06 5.30
C GLY A 143 11.30 -1.19 4.87
N ASN A 144 11.70 -2.38 4.41
CA ASN A 144 13.00 -2.58 3.79
C ASN A 144 12.86 -3.04 2.34
N ALA A 145 13.86 -2.73 1.52
CA ALA A 145 14.10 -3.37 0.23
C ALA A 145 15.44 -4.09 0.29
N LEU A 146 15.72 -4.98 -0.66
CA LEU A 146 17.10 -5.34 -0.93
C LEU A 146 17.72 -4.26 -1.83
N ILE A 147 18.97 -3.91 -1.57
CA ILE A 147 19.76 -3.01 -2.40
C ILE A 147 21.13 -3.67 -2.55
N LEU A 148 21.38 -4.28 -3.71
CA LEU A 148 22.59 -5.04 -4.02
C LEU A 148 22.87 -6.15 -2.98
N GLY A 149 21.84 -6.95 -2.69
CA GLY A 149 21.83 -8.04 -1.72
C GLY A 149 21.71 -7.59 -0.26
N LYS A 150 21.66 -6.28 0.03
CA LYS A 150 21.60 -5.75 1.39
C LYS A 150 20.21 -5.24 1.75
N LYS A 151 19.62 -5.82 2.81
CA LYS A 151 18.41 -5.27 3.43
C LYS A 151 18.65 -3.83 3.89
N THR A 152 17.88 -2.90 3.34
CA THR A 152 18.05 -1.45 3.51
C THR A 152 16.68 -0.80 3.71
N PRO A 153 16.52 0.08 4.71
CA PRO A 153 15.29 0.82 4.91
C PRO A 153 14.87 1.59 3.64
N CYS A 154 13.60 1.50 3.30
CA CYS A 154 13.03 2.09 2.11
C CYS A 154 11.63 2.67 2.37
N ILE A 155 11.18 3.44 1.40
CA ILE A 155 9.82 3.98 1.32
C ILE A 155 9.26 3.51 -0.02
N ALA A 156 8.22 2.67 0.01
CA ALA A 156 7.44 2.32 -1.16
C ALA A 156 6.27 3.30 -1.29
N ILE A 157 6.08 3.85 -2.49
CA ILE A 157 5.02 4.79 -2.82
C ILE A 157 4.17 4.16 -3.91
N ASP A 158 2.97 3.76 -3.54
CA ASP A 158 1.93 3.31 -4.46
C ASP A 158 1.16 4.50 -5.01
N TYR A 159 0.94 4.51 -6.32
CA TYR A 159 0.29 5.65 -6.98
C TYR A 159 -0.60 5.21 -8.14
N LEU A 160 -1.65 5.99 -8.39
CA LEU A 160 -2.49 5.88 -9.59
C LEU A 160 -1.80 6.65 -10.73
N SER A 161 -1.61 6.02 -11.88
CA SER A 161 -1.03 6.63 -13.09
C SER A 161 -2.12 7.06 -14.08
N SER A 162 -3.13 6.23 -14.24
CA SER A 162 -4.33 6.49 -15.03
C SER A 162 -5.47 5.63 -14.50
N GLU A 163 -6.68 5.77 -15.03
CA GLU A 163 -7.84 4.95 -14.62
C GLU A 163 -7.47 3.46 -14.51
N ASN A 164 -7.67 2.91 -13.31
CA ASN A 164 -7.39 1.52 -12.95
C ASN A 164 -5.93 1.06 -13.16
N LEU A 165 -4.97 1.96 -13.35
CA LEU A 165 -3.55 1.65 -13.57
C LEU A 165 -2.72 2.23 -12.44
N TYR A 166 -2.05 1.35 -11.70
CA TYR A 166 -1.23 1.73 -10.55
C TYR A 166 0.22 1.37 -10.77
N GLY A 167 1.10 2.17 -10.19
CA GLY A 167 2.54 1.96 -10.11
C GLY A 167 3.03 1.92 -8.67
N THR A 168 4.28 1.47 -8.50
CA THR A 168 5.00 1.57 -7.23
C THR A 168 6.39 2.16 -7.48
N GLY A 169 6.72 3.24 -6.78
CA GLY A 169 8.08 3.77 -6.69
C GLY A 169 8.72 3.31 -5.39
N VAL A 170 10.01 2.98 -5.41
CA VAL A 170 10.76 2.61 -4.19
C VAL A 170 11.92 3.57 -4.02
N LEU A 171 11.95 4.25 -2.88
CA LEU A 171 12.99 5.19 -2.51
C LEU A 171 13.81 4.62 -1.35
N TYR A 172 15.13 4.82 -1.38
CA TYR A 172 15.99 4.50 -0.25
C TYR A 172 17.02 5.60 -0.03
N TYR A 173 17.55 5.68 1.19
CA TYR A 173 18.59 6.64 1.52
C TYR A 173 19.97 6.09 1.14
N SER A 174 20.62 6.75 0.17
CA SER A 174 21.94 6.37 -0.35
C SER A 174 23.13 6.85 0.52
N GLY A 175 22.84 7.45 1.68
CA GLY A 175 23.85 8.03 2.58
C GLY A 175 23.97 9.56 2.49
N ASN A 176 23.56 10.16 1.36
CA ASN A 176 23.53 11.63 1.20
C ASN A 176 22.14 12.16 0.81
N ALA A 177 21.37 11.38 0.06
CA ALA A 177 20.05 11.74 -0.42
C ALA A 177 19.19 10.49 -0.63
N PHE A 178 17.88 10.70 -0.73
CA PHE A 178 16.99 9.68 -1.24
C PHE A 178 17.13 9.55 -2.75
N VAL A 179 17.11 8.31 -3.24
CA VAL A 179 17.18 7.98 -4.66
C VAL A 179 16.20 6.86 -4.97
N ASN A 180 15.81 6.71 -6.25
CA ASN A 180 15.04 5.56 -6.69
C ASN A 180 15.88 4.28 -6.61
N ALA A 181 15.27 3.21 -6.14
CA ALA A 181 15.79 1.86 -6.23
C ALA A 181 15.55 1.31 -7.65
N ASP A 182 16.21 1.90 -8.65
CA ASP A 182 16.11 1.42 -10.04
C ASP A 182 17.00 0.19 -10.26
N THR A 183 16.51 -0.80 -11.02
CA THR A 183 17.27 -2.02 -11.34
C THR A 183 18.28 -1.80 -12.47
N ILE A 184 19.54 -2.18 -12.22
CA ILE A 184 20.71 -2.00 -13.10
C ILE A 184 20.75 -3.07 -14.21
N VAL A 185 20.34 -4.32 -13.96
CA VAL A 185 20.31 -5.39 -14.97
C VAL A 185 18.88 -5.58 -15.51
N ARG A 186 18.66 -5.11 -16.73
CA ARG A 186 17.39 -5.26 -17.46
C ARG A 186 17.48 -6.38 -18.49
N LEU A 187 16.77 -7.50 -18.27
CA LEU A 187 16.33 -8.37 -19.36
C LEU A 187 15.16 -7.68 -20.08
N GLY A 188 15.48 -6.69 -20.94
CA GLY A 188 14.49 -5.92 -21.71
C GLY A 188 14.06 -4.61 -21.05
N SER A 189 13.75 -3.60 -21.85
CA SER A 189 13.17 -2.34 -21.38
C SER A 189 11.81 -2.59 -20.71
N ASP A 190 11.62 -2.01 -19.53
CA ASP A 190 10.33 -1.78 -18.87
C ASP A 190 9.73 -2.93 -18.06
N THR A 191 10.43 -3.40 -17.02
CA THR A 191 9.71 -3.88 -15.83
C THR A 191 9.15 -2.68 -15.08
N LEU A 192 8.03 -2.15 -15.59
CA LEU A 192 7.23 -1.18 -14.86
C LEU A 192 6.46 -1.98 -13.81
N TYR A 193 6.67 -1.73 -12.52
CA TYR A 193 5.86 -2.28 -11.43
C TYR A 193 4.42 -1.81 -11.54
N THR A 194 3.70 -2.41 -12.49
CA THR A 194 2.41 -1.95 -12.94
C THR A 194 1.38 -2.97 -12.58
N ARG A 195 0.28 -2.50 -12.01
CA ARG A 195 -0.87 -3.34 -11.73
C ARG A 195 -2.12 -2.66 -12.21
N ARG A 196 -3.05 -3.46 -12.71
CA ARG A 196 -4.37 -2.99 -13.11
C ARG A 196 -5.45 -3.59 -12.23
N THR A 197 -6.41 -2.77 -11.85
CA THR A 197 -7.50 -3.15 -10.93
C THR A 197 -8.83 -3.23 -11.66
N ASN A 198 -9.59 -4.29 -11.45
CA ASN A 198 -10.94 -4.42 -11.97
C ASN A 198 -11.82 -5.13 -10.94
N ALA A 199 -13.04 -5.50 -11.30
CA ALA A 199 -13.98 -6.16 -10.39
C ALA A 199 -13.45 -7.47 -9.77
N TYR A 200 -12.43 -8.09 -10.39
CA TYR A 200 -11.83 -9.35 -9.95
C TYR A 200 -10.41 -9.21 -9.42
N THR A 201 -9.81 -8.02 -9.49
CA THR A 201 -8.40 -7.78 -9.12
C THR A 201 -8.32 -6.63 -8.14
N PRO A 202 -7.95 -6.86 -6.87
CA PRO A 202 -7.92 -5.82 -5.85
C PRO A 202 -6.95 -4.71 -6.16
N LYS A 203 -7.17 -3.58 -5.50
CA LYS A 203 -6.17 -2.54 -5.37
C LYS A 203 -5.12 -2.95 -4.34
N LEU A 204 -4.01 -3.49 -4.84
CA LEU A 204 -2.90 -3.96 -4.02
C LEU A 204 -1.92 -2.83 -3.72
N LYS A 205 -1.21 -2.94 -2.60
CA LYS A 205 -0.12 -2.04 -2.20
C LYS A 205 1.11 -2.86 -1.86
N ALA A 206 2.28 -2.25 -2.00
CA ALA A 206 3.55 -2.86 -1.63
C ALA A 206 3.54 -3.24 -0.14
N ARG A 207 3.96 -4.47 0.15
CA ARG A 207 3.92 -5.07 1.48
C ARG A 207 4.86 -6.26 1.52
N ASP A 208 5.28 -6.66 2.71
CA ASP A 208 5.95 -7.93 2.94
C ASP A 208 4.93 -9.08 2.86
N ILE A 209 4.94 -9.86 1.77
CA ILE A 209 3.96 -10.92 1.53
C ILE A 209 4.39 -12.28 2.09
N ASP A 210 5.68 -12.48 2.32
CA ASP A 210 6.28 -13.73 2.77
C ASP A 210 6.82 -13.69 4.22
N GLY A 211 6.78 -12.53 4.86
CA GLY A 211 7.12 -12.31 6.26
C GLY A 211 8.62 -12.19 6.53
N ASP A 212 9.43 -11.88 5.51
CA ASP A 212 10.89 -11.77 5.65
C ASP A 212 11.39 -10.34 5.92
N ASP A 213 10.48 -9.41 6.19
CA ASP A 213 10.71 -7.99 6.46
C ASP A 213 11.40 -7.27 5.28
N VAL A 214 11.09 -7.71 4.05
CA VAL A 214 11.36 -6.99 2.80
C VAL A 214 10.02 -6.73 2.10
N LEU A 215 9.84 -5.51 1.59
CA LEU A 215 8.64 -5.15 0.85
C LEU A 215 8.65 -5.81 -0.53
N ASP A 216 7.52 -6.42 -0.87
CA ASP A 216 7.23 -7.00 -2.18
C ASP A 216 6.22 -6.16 -2.95
N ILE A 217 6.49 -6.01 -4.24
CA ILE A 217 5.78 -5.10 -5.11
C ILE A 217 4.82 -5.89 -6.00
N PRO A 218 3.50 -5.61 -5.93
CA PRO A 218 2.50 -6.35 -6.68
C PRO A 218 2.44 -5.91 -8.15
N VAL A 219 2.42 -6.89 -9.05
CA VAL A 219 2.25 -6.72 -10.51
C VAL A 219 1.17 -7.69 -10.98
N THR A 220 0.14 -7.17 -11.66
CA THR A 220 -0.96 -8.01 -12.13
C THR A 220 -0.62 -8.69 -13.44
N VAL A 221 -0.92 -9.98 -13.53
CA VAL A 221 -0.71 -10.81 -14.71
C VAL A 221 -2.01 -11.52 -15.03
N THR A 222 -2.53 -11.32 -16.24
CA THR A 222 -3.75 -11.98 -16.72
C THR A 222 -3.58 -13.50 -16.68
N LEU A 223 -4.58 -14.22 -16.14
CA LEU A 223 -4.58 -15.68 -16.10
C LEU A 223 -4.73 -16.28 -17.51
N PRO A 224 -4.22 -17.50 -17.74
CA PRO A 224 -4.38 -18.19 -19.01
C PRO A 224 -5.85 -18.28 -19.46
N GLY A 225 -6.11 -17.90 -20.71
CA GLY A 225 -7.45 -17.91 -21.32
C GLY A 225 -8.23 -16.59 -21.20
N TYR A 226 -7.71 -15.59 -20.48
CA TYR A 226 -8.32 -14.27 -20.33
C TYR A 226 -7.63 -13.18 -21.16
N GLU A 227 -6.51 -13.46 -21.81
CA GLU A 227 -5.63 -12.48 -22.46
C GLU A 227 -6.32 -11.70 -23.59
N ASN A 228 -7.29 -12.35 -24.27
CA ASN A 228 -8.03 -11.76 -25.39
C ASN A 228 -9.37 -11.12 -24.99
N LEU A 229 -9.72 -11.13 -23.69
CA LEU A 229 -10.94 -10.49 -23.20
C LEU A 229 -10.73 -8.99 -22.95
N THR A 230 -11.83 -8.26 -22.85
CA THR A 230 -11.75 -6.84 -22.48
C THR A 230 -11.31 -6.69 -21.03
N PHE A 231 -10.63 -5.59 -20.71
CA PHE A 231 -10.06 -5.36 -19.38
C PHE A 231 -11.02 -5.62 -18.19
N PRO A 232 -12.31 -5.22 -18.23
CA PRO A 232 -13.26 -5.52 -17.14
C PRO A 232 -13.56 -7.02 -16.95
N GLU A 233 -13.37 -7.83 -17.98
CA GLU A 233 -13.66 -9.27 -18.00
C GLU A 233 -12.43 -10.12 -17.68
N GLN A 234 -11.24 -9.52 -17.66
CA GLN A 234 -9.98 -10.22 -17.41
C GLN A 234 -9.86 -10.66 -15.96
N LEU A 235 -9.64 -11.95 -15.74
CA LEU A 235 -9.23 -12.47 -14.45
C LEU A 235 -7.70 -12.47 -14.39
N SER A 236 -7.13 -11.90 -13.32
CA SER A 236 -5.69 -11.78 -13.15
C SER A 236 -5.25 -12.42 -11.84
N ALA A 237 -4.01 -12.90 -11.83
CA ALA A 237 -3.25 -13.17 -10.63
C ALA A 237 -2.20 -12.08 -10.44
N VAL A 238 -1.41 -12.20 -9.39
CA VAL A 238 -0.45 -11.19 -8.94
C VAL A 238 0.91 -11.83 -8.80
N ASN A 239 1.90 -11.32 -9.52
CA ASN A 239 3.29 -11.57 -9.21
C ASN A 239 3.75 -10.55 -8.17
N TRP A 240 4.36 -11.06 -7.10
CA TRP A 240 5.03 -10.24 -6.08
C TRP A 240 6.51 -10.25 -6.35
N PHE A 241 7.12 -9.07 -6.41
CA PHE A 241 8.52 -8.91 -6.78
C PHE A 241 9.31 -8.21 -5.69
N ARG A 242 10.55 -8.68 -5.50
CA ARG A 242 11.53 -8.02 -4.66
C ARG A 242 12.39 -7.07 -5.48
N GLN A 243 12.56 -5.85 -4.96
CA GLN A 243 13.52 -4.89 -5.47
C GLN A 243 14.90 -5.21 -4.89
N ASP A 244 15.93 -5.36 -5.74
CA ASP A 244 17.33 -5.52 -5.32
C ASP A 244 18.31 -4.55 -6.02
N CYS A 245 17.85 -3.67 -6.91
CA CYS A 245 18.69 -2.82 -7.76
C CYS A 245 19.69 -3.57 -8.68
N ASP A 246 19.96 -4.86 -8.48
CA ASP A 246 20.69 -5.73 -9.40
C ASP A 246 19.71 -6.41 -10.35
N GLU A 247 18.85 -7.26 -9.80
CA GLU A 247 17.77 -7.97 -10.49
C GLU A 247 16.42 -7.80 -9.76
N ILE A 248 15.33 -7.98 -10.51
CA ILE A 248 13.98 -8.07 -9.95
C ILE A 248 13.63 -9.55 -9.85
N THR A 249 13.34 -10.02 -8.63
CA THR A 249 13.12 -11.45 -8.36
C THR A 249 11.68 -11.70 -7.93
N ALA A 250 11.03 -12.67 -8.58
CA ALA A 250 9.68 -13.08 -8.21
C ALA A 250 9.72 -13.83 -6.87
N VAL A 251 8.89 -13.40 -5.93
CA VAL A 251 8.75 -13.99 -4.59
C VAL A 251 7.65 -15.04 -4.59
N CYS A 252 6.45 -14.65 -5.03
CA CYS A 252 5.34 -15.58 -5.16
C CYS A 252 4.34 -15.12 -6.23
N TYR A 253 3.48 -16.05 -6.64
CA TYR A 253 2.37 -15.81 -7.54
C TYR A 253 1.07 -16.11 -6.82
N THR A 254 0.13 -15.15 -6.79
CA THR A 254 -1.06 -15.28 -5.95
C THR A 254 -2.33 -14.94 -6.73
N PHE A 255 -3.40 -15.69 -6.49
CA PHE A 255 -4.75 -15.24 -6.77
C PHE A 255 -5.31 -14.54 -5.54
N VAL A 256 -5.91 -13.36 -5.71
CA VAL A 256 -6.50 -12.60 -4.61
C VAL A 256 -7.97 -12.34 -4.93
N ASP A 257 -8.86 -12.71 -4.01
CA ASP A 257 -10.26 -12.31 -4.10
C ASP A 257 -10.49 -11.12 -3.15
N PRO A 258 -10.72 -9.90 -3.69
CA PRO A 258 -10.95 -8.72 -2.86
C PRO A 258 -12.23 -8.83 -2.04
N GLN A 259 -13.32 -9.27 -2.67
CA GLN A 259 -14.66 -9.24 -2.08
C GLN A 259 -14.78 -10.27 -0.97
N LYS A 260 -14.09 -11.41 -1.13
CA LYS A 260 -14.08 -12.50 -0.17
C LYS A 260 -12.86 -12.49 0.75
N ASN A 261 -11.97 -11.51 0.61
CA ASN A 261 -10.80 -11.23 1.45
C ASN A 261 -9.99 -12.51 1.80
N TYR A 262 -9.52 -13.19 0.76
CA TYR A 262 -8.56 -14.29 0.86
C TYR A 262 -7.52 -14.21 -0.26
N ILE A 263 -6.36 -14.82 -0.02
CA ILE A 263 -5.27 -14.95 -0.97
C ILE A 263 -4.86 -16.43 -1.09
N LEU A 264 -4.71 -16.90 -2.33
CA LEU A 264 -4.20 -18.22 -2.65
C LEU A 264 -2.85 -18.08 -3.34
N THR A 265 -1.80 -18.54 -2.67
CA THR A 265 -0.44 -18.61 -3.25
C THR A 265 -0.33 -19.84 -4.12
N PHE A 266 -0.11 -19.65 -5.43
CA PHE A 266 0.04 -20.74 -6.38
C PHE A 266 1.36 -21.45 -6.12
N PRO A 267 1.36 -22.78 -5.97
CA PRO A 267 2.60 -23.54 -6.05
C PRO A 267 3.25 -23.33 -7.42
N GLY A 268 4.58 -23.39 -7.50
CA GLY A 268 5.30 -23.11 -8.75
C GLY A 268 4.80 -23.93 -9.95
N ARG A 269 4.33 -25.17 -9.72
CA ARG A 269 3.75 -26.04 -10.75
C ARG A 269 2.43 -25.54 -11.36
N TRP A 270 1.74 -24.58 -10.72
CA TRP A 270 0.51 -23.98 -11.22
C TRP A 270 0.74 -22.75 -12.10
N VAL A 271 1.90 -22.08 -11.97
CA VAL A 271 2.20 -20.85 -12.69
C VAL A 271 2.18 -21.11 -14.20
N GLY A 272 1.30 -20.41 -14.92
CA GLY A 272 1.09 -20.59 -16.36
C GLY A 272 0.30 -21.85 -16.78
N MET A 273 0.05 -22.78 -15.84
CA MET A 273 -0.65 -24.05 -16.10
C MET A 273 -2.09 -24.07 -15.60
N VAL A 274 -2.45 -23.13 -14.72
CA VAL A 274 -3.75 -23.07 -14.05
C VAL A 274 -4.45 -21.75 -14.36
N THR A 275 -5.75 -21.84 -14.64
CA THR A 275 -6.67 -20.72 -14.77
C THR A 275 -7.77 -20.81 -13.71
N ALA A 276 -8.66 -19.83 -13.64
CA ALA A 276 -9.76 -19.81 -12.68
C ALA A 276 -11.07 -19.33 -13.30
N THR A 277 -12.19 -19.69 -12.68
CA THR A 277 -13.53 -19.18 -12.99
C THR A 277 -14.22 -18.73 -11.72
N VAL A 278 -14.87 -17.57 -11.78
CA VAL A 278 -15.68 -17.03 -10.67
C VAL A 278 -17.16 -17.34 -10.94
N ASN A 279 -17.85 -17.89 -9.95
CA ASN A 279 -19.31 -18.01 -9.93
C ASN A 279 -19.85 -17.13 -8.79
N ALA A 280 -20.35 -15.95 -9.16
CA ALA A 280 -20.88 -14.97 -8.21
C ALA A 280 -22.20 -15.40 -7.55
N THR A 281 -22.96 -16.32 -8.13
CA THR A 281 -24.22 -16.82 -7.54
C THR A 281 -23.95 -17.82 -6.41
N GLU A 282 -22.91 -18.63 -6.56
CA GLU A 282 -22.53 -19.65 -5.57
C GLU A 282 -21.38 -19.19 -4.65
N ASP A 283 -20.87 -17.97 -4.86
CA ASP A 283 -19.69 -17.43 -4.20
C ASP A 283 -18.48 -18.35 -4.24
N THR A 284 -18.22 -18.89 -5.43
CA THR A 284 -17.10 -19.81 -5.65
C THR A 284 -16.09 -19.28 -6.64
N VAL A 285 -14.82 -19.60 -6.37
CA VAL A 285 -13.75 -19.53 -7.36
C VAL A 285 -13.23 -20.94 -7.56
N THR A 286 -13.25 -21.42 -8.80
CA THR A 286 -12.75 -22.74 -9.16
C THR A 286 -11.51 -22.61 -10.05
N PHE A 287 -10.47 -23.34 -9.70
CA PHE A 287 -9.19 -23.39 -10.38
C PHE A 287 -9.10 -24.66 -11.23
N TRP A 288 -8.66 -24.49 -12.47
CA TRP A 288 -8.66 -25.53 -13.50
C TRP A 288 -7.28 -25.62 -14.14
N LYS A 289 -6.89 -26.82 -14.57
CA LYS A 289 -5.79 -26.95 -15.53
C LYS A 289 -6.19 -26.24 -16.82
N TYR A 290 -5.33 -25.36 -17.32
CA TYR A 290 -5.55 -24.68 -18.58
C TYR A 290 -5.10 -25.57 -19.76
N GLU A 291 -6.03 -25.87 -20.66
CA GLU A 291 -5.81 -26.69 -21.86
C GLU A 291 -6.26 -25.95 -23.13
N GLY A 292 -5.98 -24.64 -23.19
CA GLY A 292 -6.35 -23.76 -24.31
C GLY A 292 -7.75 -23.15 -24.23
N ASP A 293 -8.52 -23.47 -23.19
CA ASP A 293 -9.84 -22.91 -22.91
C ASP A 293 -10.10 -22.92 -21.40
N VAL A 294 -10.79 -21.89 -20.89
CA VAL A 294 -11.03 -21.67 -19.46
C VAL A 294 -11.90 -22.78 -18.84
N LYS A 295 -12.65 -23.52 -19.66
CA LYS A 295 -13.61 -24.56 -19.21
C LYS A 295 -13.53 -25.87 -20.00
N LYS A 296 -12.34 -26.34 -20.36
CA LYS A 296 -12.16 -27.66 -21.02
C LYS A 296 -11.63 -28.77 -20.12
N SER A 297 -11.19 -28.47 -18.91
CA SER A 297 -10.73 -29.50 -17.99
C SER A 297 -11.91 -30.27 -17.40
N GLU A 298 -11.84 -31.61 -17.41
CA GLU A 298 -12.86 -32.47 -16.82
C GLU A 298 -12.92 -32.35 -15.28
N TYR A 299 -11.85 -31.89 -14.63
CA TYR A 299 -11.74 -31.88 -13.18
C TYR A 299 -11.23 -30.55 -12.64
N ALA A 300 -11.95 -30.01 -11.65
CA ALA A 300 -11.50 -28.88 -10.84
C ALA A 300 -10.32 -29.31 -9.96
N LEU A 301 -9.24 -28.52 -9.97
CA LEU A 301 -8.07 -28.74 -9.10
C LEU A 301 -8.37 -28.29 -7.66
N LEU A 302 -9.04 -27.15 -7.53
CA LEU A 302 -9.45 -26.57 -6.26
C LEU A 302 -10.69 -25.69 -6.50
N THR A 303 -11.70 -25.82 -5.65
CA THR A 303 -12.79 -24.85 -5.54
C THR A 303 -12.76 -24.25 -4.15
N ILE A 304 -12.75 -22.92 -4.08
CA ILE A 304 -12.90 -22.15 -2.84
C ILE A 304 -14.31 -21.57 -2.84
N LYS A 305 -15.03 -21.72 -1.73
CA LYS A 305 -16.36 -21.13 -1.52
C LYS A 305 -16.33 -20.26 -0.27
N THR A 306 -16.91 -19.06 -0.35
CA THR A 306 -16.97 -18.14 0.81
C THR A 306 -18.41 -17.74 1.10
N GLU A 307 -18.88 -18.07 2.30
CA GLU A 307 -20.21 -17.74 2.81
C GLU A 307 -20.11 -16.59 3.82
N LEU A 308 -20.81 -15.47 3.60
CA LEU A 308 -20.79 -14.32 4.50
C LEU A 308 -21.90 -14.44 5.57
N LYS A 309 -21.51 -14.35 6.85
CA LYS A 309 -22.43 -14.41 8.00
C LYS A 309 -23.11 -13.06 8.19
N GLY A 310 -24.33 -12.95 7.68
CA GLY A 310 -25.15 -11.73 7.77
C GLY A 310 -25.90 -11.40 6.49
N ASP A 311 -25.54 -12.04 5.38
CA ASP A 311 -26.30 -11.94 4.14
C ASP A 311 -27.53 -12.87 4.20
N THR A 312 -28.70 -12.27 4.45
CA THR A 312 -29.98 -12.98 4.53
C THR A 312 -30.57 -13.32 3.15
N SER A 313 -29.90 -12.93 2.05
CA SER A 313 -30.34 -13.21 0.69
C SER A 313 -29.85 -14.55 0.14
N GLN A 314 -28.91 -15.20 0.81
CA GLN A 314 -28.40 -16.52 0.43
C GLN A 314 -29.12 -17.63 1.20
N SER A 315 -29.56 -18.67 0.48
CA SER A 315 -29.95 -19.92 1.13
C SER A 315 -28.73 -20.47 1.86
N SER A 316 -28.81 -20.58 3.19
CA SER A 316 -27.70 -21.04 4.03
C SER A 316 -27.10 -22.32 3.46
N PHE A 317 -25.88 -22.23 2.94
CA PHE A 317 -25.11 -23.40 2.52
C PHE A 317 -24.44 -23.94 3.78
N GLY A 318 -25.27 -24.49 4.68
CA GLY A 318 -24.81 -24.90 6.00
C GLY A 318 -23.66 -25.91 5.90
N ALA A 319 -22.81 -25.94 6.93
CA ALA A 319 -21.64 -26.81 6.97
C ALA A 319 -21.96 -28.30 6.67
N GLU A 320 -23.17 -28.77 6.99
CA GLU A 320 -23.63 -30.13 6.65
C GLU A 320 -23.85 -30.34 5.14
N ASP A 321 -24.39 -29.36 4.42
CA ASP A 321 -24.59 -29.44 2.96
C ASP A 321 -23.25 -29.27 2.21
N ALA A 322 -22.37 -28.42 2.73
CA ALA A 322 -20.99 -28.30 2.24
C ALA A 322 -20.24 -29.64 2.31
N LEU A 323 -20.33 -30.32 3.46
CA LEU A 323 -19.72 -31.64 3.65
C LEU A 323 -20.30 -32.70 2.71
N ARG A 324 -21.62 -32.67 2.47
CA ARG A 324 -22.28 -33.58 1.50
C ARG A 324 -21.77 -33.37 0.07
N ASP A 325 -21.47 -32.12 -0.29
CA ASP A 325 -20.96 -31.76 -1.61
C ASP A 325 -19.43 -31.91 -1.73
N GLY A 326 -18.77 -32.43 -0.69
CA GLY A 326 -17.34 -32.72 -0.65
C GLY A 326 -16.45 -31.52 -0.33
N PHE A 327 -17.02 -30.44 0.20
CA PHE A 327 -16.26 -29.33 0.75
C PHE A 327 -15.80 -29.62 2.18
N LYS A 328 -14.63 -29.07 2.52
CA LYS A 328 -14.07 -29.01 3.87
C LYS A 328 -14.05 -27.56 4.33
N VAL A 329 -14.28 -27.32 5.62
CA VAL A 329 -14.12 -25.98 6.21
C VAL A 329 -12.62 -25.67 6.29
N PHE A 330 -12.23 -24.53 5.73
CA PHE A 330 -10.87 -23.97 5.85
C PHE A 330 -10.76 -23.06 7.06
N SER A 331 -11.68 -22.10 7.16
CA SER A 331 -11.69 -21.06 8.19
C SER A 331 -13.14 -20.69 8.52
N ASP A 332 -13.39 -20.39 9.79
CA ASP A 332 -14.69 -19.93 10.27
C ASP A 332 -14.49 -18.81 11.30
N ASP A 333 -15.02 -17.63 11.02
CA ASP A 333 -14.92 -16.46 11.91
C ASP A 333 -16.28 -15.78 12.10
N SER A 334 -16.33 -14.61 12.74
CA SER A 334 -17.60 -13.90 13.01
C SER A 334 -18.28 -13.33 11.77
N GLU A 335 -17.55 -13.14 10.66
CA GLU A 335 -18.01 -12.49 9.44
C GLU A 335 -18.25 -13.47 8.30
N LYS A 336 -17.51 -14.59 8.23
CA LYS A 336 -17.61 -15.54 7.11
C LYS A 336 -17.12 -16.94 7.45
N THR A 337 -17.52 -17.89 6.62
CA THR A 337 -16.98 -19.24 6.56
C THR A 337 -16.36 -19.46 5.18
N VAL A 338 -15.12 -19.92 5.15
CA VAL A 338 -14.41 -20.28 3.90
C VAL A 338 -14.29 -21.78 3.84
N TYR A 339 -14.76 -22.35 2.73
CA TYR A 339 -14.69 -23.77 2.43
C TYR A 339 -13.77 -24.02 1.24
N TYR A 340 -13.20 -25.21 1.15
CA TYR A 340 -12.46 -25.66 -0.01
C TYR A 340 -12.82 -27.09 -0.39
N LYS A 341 -12.71 -27.40 -1.69
CA LYS A 341 -12.84 -28.73 -2.25
C LYS A 341 -11.70 -28.95 -3.22
N SER A 342 -10.93 -30.01 -3.03
CA SER A 342 -9.89 -30.42 -3.97
C SER A 342 -10.09 -31.90 -4.34
N ILE A 343 -9.88 -32.21 -5.61
CA ILE A 343 -9.94 -33.58 -6.12
C ILE A 343 -8.52 -33.98 -6.47
N MET A 344 -8.02 -35.03 -5.83
CA MET A 344 -6.69 -35.57 -6.10
C MET A 344 -6.65 -36.26 -7.47
N TYR A 345 -6.09 -35.55 -8.45
CA TYR A 345 -5.73 -36.02 -9.78
C TYR A 345 -4.23 -35.75 -10.05
N GLU A 346 -3.53 -36.67 -10.71
CA GLU A 346 -2.07 -36.66 -10.80
C GLU A 346 -1.47 -35.33 -11.33
N GLY A 347 -0.32 -34.95 -10.79
CA GLY A 347 0.56 -33.88 -11.29
C GLY A 347 0.26 -32.46 -10.79
N LEU A 348 -1.00 -32.01 -10.80
CA LEU A 348 -1.35 -30.62 -10.44
C LEU A 348 -2.24 -30.48 -9.20
N SER A 349 -2.76 -31.57 -8.63
CA SER A 349 -3.60 -31.43 -7.43
C SER A 349 -2.82 -30.97 -6.22
N LEU A 350 -3.51 -30.32 -5.28
CA LEU A 350 -2.95 -29.90 -4.01
C LEU A 350 -3.40 -30.87 -2.93
N THR A 351 -2.46 -31.26 -2.08
CA THR A 351 -2.79 -31.94 -0.82
C THR A 351 -3.44 -30.97 0.17
N ASP A 352 -4.14 -31.48 1.18
CA ASP A 352 -4.71 -30.64 2.24
C ASP A 352 -3.64 -29.77 2.92
N ASP A 353 -2.43 -30.30 3.12
CA ASP A 353 -1.30 -29.57 3.72
C ASP A 353 -0.81 -28.43 2.80
N GLU A 354 -0.76 -28.66 1.49
CA GLU A 354 -0.40 -27.60 0.54
C GLU A 354 -1.48 -26.51 0.47
N ILE A 355 -2.76 -26.87 0.57
CA ILE A 355 -3.85 -25.90 0.64
C ILE A 355 -3.73 -25.07 1.92
N ALA A 356 -3.44 -25.71 3.06
CA ALA A 356 -3.20 -25.03 4.33
C ALA A 356 -2.00 -24.07 4.29
N ALA A 357 -0.95 -24.40 3.55
CA ALA A 357 0.21 -23.51 3.37
C ALA A 357 -0.05 -22.38 2.36
N SER A 358 -0.87 -22.62 1.34
CA SER A 358 -1.10 -21.68 0.23
C SER A 358 -2.23 -20.68 0.47
N LEU A 359 -3.30 -21.08 1.15
CA LEU A 359 -4.50 -20.27 1.33
C LEU A 359 -4.43 -19.47 2.64
N ARG A 360 -4.60 -18.15 2.57
CA ARG A 360 -4.70 -17.27 3.74
C ARG A 360 -6.00 -16.48 3.68
N VAL A 361 -6.72 -16.42 4.79
CA VAL A 361 -7.99 -15.69 4.95
C VAL A 361 -7.74 -14.48 5.85
N ARG A 362 -8.32 -13.33 5.52
CA ARG A 362 -8.01 -12.03 6.16
C ARG A 362 -6.51 -11.70 6.16
N PRO A 363 -5.82 -11.75 5.01
CA PRO A 363 -4.44 -11.27 4.97
C PRO A 363 -4.36 -9.82 5.50
N GLU A 364 -3.46 -9.55 6.43
CA GLU A 364 -3.23 -8.21 6.98
C GLU A 364 -2.96 -7.19 5.84
N GLY A 365 -3.51 -5.98 5.95
CA GLY A 365 -3.31 -4.91 4.98
C GLY A 365 -4.16 -4.98 3.70
N TYR A 366 -5.23 -5.78 3.69
CA TYR A 366 -6.24 -5.83 2.62
C TYR A 366 -7.57 -5.15 3.00
N GLU A 367 -7.60 -4.45 4.13
CA GLU A 367 -8.73 -3.60 4.51
C GLU A 367 -8.66 -2.32 3.67
N ASP A 368 -9.72 -2.06 2.91
CA ASP A 368 -9.90 -0.86 2.06
C ASP A 368 -9.86 0.45 2.86
#